data_AF-A0A947QQ79-F1
#
_entry.id   AF-A0A947QQ79-F1
#
_cell.length_a   1.000
_cell.length_b   1.000
_cell.length_c   1.000
_cell.angle_alpha   90.00
_cell.angle_beta   90.00
_cell.angle_gamma   90.00
#
_symmetry.space_group_name_H-M   'P 1'
#
loop_
_entity.id
_entity.type
_entity.pdbx_description
1 polymer ?
#
loop_
_entity_poly.entity_id
_entity_poly.type
_entity_poly.pdbx_seq_one_letter_code
_entity_poly.pdbx_strand_id
1 'polypeptide(L)'
;MKKHKKLQSWERDKIAIMRAKKKSIRQIARRLKRSPSTISDEVDRGKDKTEEEYVAIHAQYLSEQRMIADQIRRVHLRQPQVWQVLLQLLLCLLSSKVKLSTY
;
A
#
# COMPACT_ATOMS: atom_id res chain seq x y z
N MET A 1 10.02 -0.85 13.25
CA MET A 1 9.11 0.00 12.45
C MET A 1 7.74 0.05 13.12
N LYS A 2 7.17 1.24 13.36
CA LYS A 2 5.78 1.36 13.84
C LYS A 2 4.81 0.97 12.73
N LYS A 3 3.81 0.14 13.05
CA LYS A 3 2.76 -0.24 12.10
C LYS A 3 1.86 0.96 11.84
N HIS A 4 1.85 1.47 10.61
CA HIS A 4 0.96 2.56 10.23
C HIS A 4 -0.49 2.06 10.21
N LYS A 5 -1.34 2.67 11.04
CA LYS A 5 -2.77 2.35 11.09
C LYS A 5 -3.44 2.82 9.80
N LYS A 6 -4.08 1.91 9.06
CA LYS A 6 -4.87 2.25 7.87
C LYS A 6 -6.04 3.18 8.23
N LEU A 7 -6.46 4.00 7.28
CA LEU A 7 -7.67 4.82 7.45
C LEU A 7 -8.91 3.95 7.40
N GLN A 8 -9.85 4.26 8.29
CA GLN A 8 -11.18 3.66 8.32
C GLN A 8 -12.12 4.36 7.34
N SER A 9 -13.21 3.71 6.93
CA SER A 9 -14.21 4.29 6.01
C SER A 9 -14.73 5.65 6.52
N TRP A 10 -15.14 5.72 7.78
CA TRP A 10 -15.64 6.96 8.39
C TRP A 10 -14.60 8.09 8.43
N GLU A 11 -13.30 7.77 8.47
CA GLU A 11 -12.24 8.78 8.39
C GLU A 11 -12.21 9.38 6.98
N ARG A 12 -12.38 8.56 5.94
CA ARG A 12 -12.45 8.99 4.54
C ARG A 12 -13.65 9.88 4.27
N ASP A 13 -14.82 9.50 4.79
CA ASP A 13 -16.04 10.31 4.67
C ASP A 13 -15.85 11.70 5.31
N LYS A 14 -15.22 11.75 6.50
CA LYS A 14 -14.87 13.02 7.14
C LYS A 14 -13.86 13.83 6.35
N ILE A 15 -12.89 13.20 5.67
CA ILE A 15 -11.94 13.90 4.79
C ILE A 15 -12.72 14.54 3.63
N ALA A 16 -13.60 13.81 2.96
CA ALA A 16 -14.41 14.33 1.85
C ALA A 16 -15.27 15.53 2.29
N ILE A 17 -16.03 15.40 3.39
CA ILE A 17 -16.85 16.51 3.93
C ILE A 17 -15.99 17.74 4.25
N MET A 18 -14.81 17.55 4.84
CA MET A 18 -13.92 18.66 5.21
C MET A 18 -13.26 19.30 3.99
N ARG A 19 -12.95 18.51 2.95
CA ARG A 19 -12.42 19.01 1.68
C ARG A 19 -13.46 19.82 0.90
N ALA A 20 -14.71 19.37 0.87
CA ALA A 20 -15.84 20.14 0.35
C ALA A 20 -15.99 21.48 1.08
N LYS A 21 -15.71 21.52 2.39
CA LYS A 21 -15.65 22.75 3.22
C LYS A 21 -14.35 23.55 3.05
N LYS A 22 -13.52 23.24 2.05
CA LYS A 22 -12.21 23.87 1.76
C LYS A 22 -11.24 23.90 2.95
N LYS A 23 -11.34 22.94 3.88
CA LYS A 23 -10.41 22.85 5.01
C LYS A 23 -9.03 22.37 4.55
N SER A 24 -7.99 22.88 5.19
CA SER A 24 -6.62 22.49 4.88
C SER A 24 -6.28 21.09 5.43
N ILE A 25 -5.31 20.42 4.80
CA ILE A 25 -4.82 19.09 5.22
C ILE A 25 -4.45 19.10 6.72
N ARG A 26 -3.78 20.15 7.20
CA ARG A 26 -3.38 20.28 8.62
C ARG A 26 -4.59 20.42 9.57
N GLN A 27 -5.70 21.02 9.13
CA GLN A 27 -6.93 21.09 9.92
C GLN A 27 -7.61 19.72 10.00
N ILE A 28 -7.68 19.01 8.87
CA ILE A 28 -8.24 17.65 8.78
C ILE A 28 -7.43 16.68 9.66
N ALA A 29 -6.10 16.74 9.56
CA ALA A 29 -5.18 15.93 10.36
C ALA A 29 -5.38 16.13 11.87
N ARG A 30 -5.48 17.38 12.33
CA ARG A 30 -5.78 17.71 13.73
C ARG A 30 -7.13 17.16 14.18
N ARG A 31 -8.17 17.30 13.34
CA ARG A 31 -9.53 16.82 13.64
C ARG A 31 -9.58 15.30 13.78
N LEU A 32 -8.87 14.58 12.91
CA LEU A 32 -8.85 13.12 12.88
C LEU A 32 -7.76 12.50 13.77
N LYS A 33 -6.95 13.32 14.46
CA LYS A 33 -5.78 12.88 15.22
C LYS A 33 -4.83 12.02 14.38
N ARG A 34 -4.65 12.38 13.11
CA ARG A 34 -3.74 11.73 12.16
C ARG A 34 -2.60 12.67 11.80
N SER A 35 -1.51 12.11 11.28
CA SER A 35 -0.41 12.94 10.78
C SER A 35 -0.81 13.65 9.49
N PRO A 36 -0.34 14.89 9.24
CA PRO A 36 -0.62 15.59 7.98
C PRO A 36 -0.17 14.82 6.74
N SER A 37 0.95 14.11 6.81
CA SER A 37 1.44 13.27 5.71
C SER A 37 0.49 12.12 5.41
N THR A 38 -0.09 11.48 6.43
CA THR A 38 -1.10 10.43 6.22
C THR A 38 -2.33 10.97 5.48
N ILE A 39 -2.77 12.18 5.81
CA ILE A 39 -3.92 12.80 5.12
C ILE A 39 -3.54 13.23 3.71
N SER A 40 -2.34 13.77 3.50
CA SER A 40 -1.84 14.13 2.17
C SER A 40 -1.78 12.91 1.26
N ASP A 41 -1.13 11.84 1.72
CA ASP A 41 -1.02 10.57 1.02
C ASP A 41 -2.40 10.01 0.66
N GLU A 42 -3.35 10.06 1.59
CA GLU A 42 -4.71 9.58 1.33
C GLU A 42 -5.40 10.43 0.27
N VAL A 43 -5.32 11.75 0.38
CA VAL A 43 -5.94 12.67 -0.59
C VAL A 43 -5.34 12.47 -1.97
N ASP A 44 -4.01 12.40 -2.08
CA ASP A 44 -3.35 12.21 -3.38
C ASP A 44 -3.67 10.84 -4.00
N ARG A 45 -3.77 9.78 -3.18
CA ARG A 45 -4.15 8.44 -3.66
C ARG A 45 -5.63 8.28 -3.97
N GLY A 46 -6.48 9.12 -3.40
CA GLY A 46 -7.94 9.04 -3.49
C GLY A 46 -8.58 10.10 -4.39
N LYS A 47 -7.76 10.92 -5.05
CA LYS A 47 -8.21 11.85 -6.09
C LYS A 47 -8.70 11.07 -7.30
N ASP A 48 -9.84 11.46 -7.83
CA ASP A 48 -10.20 11.08 -9.19
C ASP A 48 -9.26 11.80 -10.17
N LYS A 49 -8.82 11.09 -11.22
CA LYS A 49 -7.99 11.65 -12.27
C LYS A 49 -8.76 12.66 -13.12
N THR A 50 -10.08 12.56 -13.15
CA THR A 50 -10.94 13.34 -14.03
C THR A 50 -11.34 14.68 -13.41
N GLU A 51 -11.70 14.67 -12.13
CA GLU A 51 -12.30 15.82 -11.45
C GLU A 51 -11.32 16.50 -10.47
N GLU A 52 -10.10 15.96 -10.29
CA GLU A 52 -9.08 16.37 -9.30
C GLU A 52 -9.57 16.46 -7.84
N GLU A 53 -10.83 16.09 -7.58
CA GLU A 53 -11.45 16.11 -6.27
C GLU A 53 -11.26 14.78 -5.54
N TYR A 54 -11.22 14.87 -4.21
CA TYR A 54 -11.12 13.71 -3.35
C TYR A 54 -12.50 13.07 -3.17
N VAL A 55 -12.64 11.81 -3.58
CA VAL A 55 -13.88 11.06 -3.46
C VAL A 55 -13.70 9.89 -2.47
N ALA A 56 -14.45 9.92 -1.36
CA ALA A 56 -14.29 8.92 -0.28
C ALA A 56 -14.56 7.48 -0.74
N ILE A 57 -15.63 7.27 -1.52
CA ILE A 57 -16.02 5.96 -2.05
C ILE A 57 -14.91 5.42 -2.97
N HIS A 58 -14.38 6.27 -3.85
CA HIS A 58 -13.27 5.91 -4.72
C HIS A 58 -12.00 5.54 -3.92
N ALA A 59 -11.65 6.35 -2.92
CA ALA A 59 -10.51 6.09 -2.05
C ALA A 59 -10.64 4.78 -1.27
N GLN A 60 -11.86 4.45 -0.82
CA GLN A 60 -12.17 3.18 -0.16
C GLN A 60 -11.95 2.00 -1.12
N TYR A 61 -12.53 2.06 -2.32
CA TYR A 61 -12.36 1.05 -3.36
C TYR A 61 -10.87 0.80 -3.69
N LEU A 62 -10.09 1.86 -3.90
CA LEU A 62 -8.65 1.74 -4.16
C LEU A 62 -7.88 1.16 -2.95
N SER A 63 -8.32 1.44 -1.72
CA SER A 63 -7.75 0.84 -0.52
C SER A 63 -7.98 -0.66 -0.49
N GLU A 64 -9.19 -1.12 -0.82
CA GLU A 64 -9.56 -2.53 -0.85
C GLU A 64 -8.83 -3.28 -1.96
N GLN A 65 -8.80 -2.72 -3.17
CA GLN A 65 -8.02 -3.25 -4.31
C GLN A 65 -6.55 -3.49 -3.93
N ARG A 66 -5.92 -2.54 -3.23
CA ARG A 66 -4.54 -2.70 -2.73
C ARG A 66 -4.41 -3.79 -1.68
N MET A 67 -5.40 -3.94 -0.79
CA MET A 67 -5.37 -5.02 0.19
C MET A 67 -5.52 -6.39 -0.46
N ILE A 68 -6.41 -6.51 -1.46
CA ILE A 68 -6.59 -7.73 -2.24
C ILE A 68 -5.30 -8.07 -2.99
N ALA A 69 -4.71 -7.11 -3.70
CA ALA A 69 -3.46 -7.30 -4.42
C ALA A 69 -2.30 -7.72 -3.49
N ASP A 70 -2.18 -7.08 -2.33
CA ASP A 70 -1.17 -7.44 -1.31
C ASP A 70 -1.43 -8.84 -0.73
N GLN A 71 -2.70 -9.20 -0.50
CA GLN A 71 -3.06 -10.53 -0.04
C GLN A 71 -2.72 -11.60 -1.08
N ILE A 72 -3.07 -11.38 -2.35
CA ILE A 72 -2.73 -12.26 -3.47
C ILE A 72 -1.20 -12.43 -3.55
N ARG A 73 -0.45 -11.33 -3.50
CA ARG A 73 1.02 -11.36 -3.49
C ARG A 73 1.56 -12.20 -2.32
N ARG A 74 1.04 -12.01 -1.11
CA ARG A 74 1.46 -12.77 0.08
C ARG A 74 1.11 -14.26 -0.03
N VAL A 75 -0.05 -14.59 -0.58
CA VAL A 75 -0.47 -15.98 -0.82
C VAL A 75 0.45 -16.64 -1.86
N HIS A 76 0.76 -15.94 -2.95
CA HIS A 76 1.68 -16.44 -3.98
C HIS A 76 3.07 -16.76 -3.39
N LEU A 77 3.64 -15.85 -2.59
CA LEU A 77 4.94 -16.05 -1.92
C LEU A 77 4.92 -17.14 -0.84
N ARG A 78 3.74 -17.57 -0.39
CA ARG A 78 3.58 -18.63 0.63
C ARG A 78 3.55 -20.04 0.01
N GLN A 79 3.36 -20.17 -1.31
CA GLN A 79 3.28 -21.49 -1.93
C GLN A 79 4.62 -22.25 -1.82
N PRO A 80 4.63 -23.48 -1.29
CA PRO A 80 5.88 -24.24 -1.07
C PRO A 80 6.60 -24.56 -2.38
N GLN A 81 5.86 -24.64 -3.49
CA GLN A 81 6.39 -24.86 -4.84
C GLN A 81 7.30 -23.71 -5.30
N VAL A 82 6.98 -22.47 -4.94
CA VAL A 82 7.80 -21.29 -5.27
C VAL A 82 9.14 -21.32 -4.51
N TRP A 83 9.11 -21.78 -3.25
CA TRP A 83 10.32 -21.97 -2.44
C TRP A 83 11.22 -23.10 -2.98
N GLN A 84 10.62 -24.19 -3.48
CA GLN A 84 11.38 -25.28 -4.11
C GLN A 84 12.13 -24.79 -5.34
N VAL A 85 11.48 -24.04 -6.24
CA VAL A 85 12.14 -23.49 -7.44
C VAL A 85 13.25 -22.50 -7.06
N LEU A 86 13.02 -21.64 -6.07
CA LEU A 86 14.05 -20.71 -5.57
C LEU A 86 15.26 -21.44 -4.97
N LEU A 87 15.04 -22.49 -4.16
CA LEU A 87 16.11 -23.33 -3.62
C LEU A 87 16.89 -24.04 -4.71
N GLN A 88 16.20 -24.58 -5.71
CA GLN A 88 16.81 -25.29 -6.83
C GLN A 88 17.69 -24.35 -7.68
N LEU A 89 17.22 -23.12 -7.94
CA LEU A 89 18.00 -22.08 -8.62
C LEU A 89 19.22 -21.64 -7.80
N LEU A 90 19.07 -21.43 -6.49
CA LEU A 90 20.18 -21.08 -5.59
C LEU A 90 21.24 -22.17 -5.53
N LEU A 91 20.84 -23.44 -5.42
CA LEU A 91 21.75 -24.59 -5.43
C LEU A 91 22.50 -24.70 -6.77
N CYS A 92 21.83 -24.44 -7.88
CA CYS A 92 22.44 -24.43 -9.21
C CYS A 92 23.47 -23.30 -9.35
N LEU A 93 23.16 -22.09 -8.85
CA LEU A 93 24.07 -20.94 -8.83
C LEU A 93 25.30 -21.14 -7.91
N LEU A 94 25.12 -21.82 -6.77
CA LEU A 94 26.25 -22.16 -5.90
C LEU A 94 27.14 -23.22 -6.55
N SER A 95 26.54 -24.21 -7.20
CA SER A 95 27.27 -25.28 -7.91
C SER A 95 28.06 -24.76 -9.13
N SER A 96 27.57 -23.72 -9.81
CA SER A 96 28.29 -23.08 -10.92
C SER A 96 29.45 -22.18 -10.47
N LYS A 97 29.36 -21.55 -9.29
CA LYS A 97 30.48 -20.78 -8.72
C LYS A 97 31.62 -21.66 -8.20
N VAL A 98 31.34 -22.84 -7.67
CA VAL A 98 32.37 -23.80 -7.22
C VAL A 98 33.22 -24.31 -8.39
N LYS A 99 32.62 -24.49 -9.57
CA LYS A 99 33.33 -24.95 -10.78
C LYS A 99 34.27 -23.91 -11.41
N LEU A 100 34.12 -22.63 -11.08
CA LEU A 100 34.96 -21.53 -11.60
C LEU A 100 36.16 -21.19 -10.68
N SER A 101 36.25 -21.80 -9.50
CA SER A 101 37.29 -21.52 -8.48
C SER A 101 38.37 -22.61 -8.38
N THR A 102 38.36 -23.61 -9.27
CA THR A 102 39.29 -24.76 -9.27
C THR A 102 40.27 -24.75 -10.45
N TYR A 103 40.64 -23.57 -10.95
CA TYR A 103 41.73 -23.38 -11.91
C TYR A 103 42.63 -22.24 -11.46
#